data_AF-C9L414-F1
#
_entry.id   AF-C9L414-F1
#
_cell.length_a   1.000
_cell.length_b   1.000
_cell.length_c   1.000
_cell.angle_alpha   90.00
_cell.angle_beta   90.00
_cell.angle_gamma   90.00
#
_symmetry.space_group_name_H-M   'P 1'
#
loop_
_entity.id
_entity.type
_entity.pdbx_description
1 polymer ?
#
loop_
_entity_poly.entity_id
_entity_poly.type
_entity_poly.pdbx_seq_one_letter_code
_entity_poly.pdbx_strand_id
1 'polypeptide(L)'
;MKKFISGSTLKILAMIFMVIDHFGQVVLKNGIILNAPYSMFTDEQFDMLMSAVNICHILGRISFPIFCFLLAEGFFHTHSLKKYILSLGIFAFISEPIYDLANTGNLFSLEQQNVLFTLSLGLIVLTTINKFNKNVVISCATIVIGAYISYICNLDGWYYGIALISVFYLFHDMPVLKYTASILV
;
A
#
# COMPACT_ATOMS: atom_id res chain seq x y z
N MET A 1 -24.13 13.18 -11.12
CA MET A 1 -22.82 13.80 -11.46
C MET A 1 -22.05 12.83 -12.35
N LYS A 2 -21.63 13.22 -13.56
CA LYS A 2 -20.78 12.37 -14.41
C LYS A 2 -19.46 12.12 -13.68
N LYS A 3 -19.14 10.86 -13.36
CA LYS A 3 -17.82 10.49 -12.82
C LYS A 3 -16.78 10.76 -13.90
N PHE A 4 -15.93 11.78 -13.69
CA PHE A 4 -14.87 12.15 -14.63
C PHE A 4 -13.80 11.06 -14.78
N ILE A 5 -13.67 10.15 -13.80
CA ILE A 5 -12.71 9.04 -13.78
C ILE A 5 -13.43 7.78 -13.29
N SER A 6 -13.25 6.66 -14.01
CA SER A 6 -13.77 5.35 -13.59
C SER A 6 -12.86 4.69 -12.55
N GLY A 7 -13.40 3.83 -11.68
CA GLY A 7 -12.58 3.08 -10.72
C GLY A 7 -11.50 2.22 -11.38
N SER A 8 -11.77 1.70 -12.59
CA SER A 8 -10.78 0.96 -13.39
C SER A 8 -9.64 1.85 -13.88
N THR A 9 -9.95 3.08 -14.33
CA THR A 9 -8.94 4.06 -14.75
C THR A 9 -8.02 4.42 -13.58
N LEU A 10 -8.60 4.64 -12.40
CA LEU A 10 -7.83 4.96 -11.20
C LEU A 10 -6.94 3.79 -10.75
N LYS A 11 -7.42 2.55 -10.89
CA LYS A 11 -6.62 1.34 -10.64
C LYS A 11 -5.42 1.24 -11.58
N ILE A 12 -5.62 1.51 -12.88
CA ILE A 12 -4.52 1.49 -13.86
C ILE A 12 -3.48 2.55 -13.52
N LEU A 13 -3.91 3.76 -13.16
CA LEU A 13 -3.00 4.82 -12.74
C LEU A 13 -2.17 4.44 -11.50
N ALA A 14 -2.81 3.84 -10.49
CA ALA A 14 -2.11 3.35 -9.31
C ALA A 14 -1.06 2.27 -9.66
N MET A 15 -1.42 1.34 -10.55
CA MET A 15 -0.47 0.31 -11.02
C MET A 15 0.72 0.92 -11.75
N ILE A 16 0.51 1.95 -12.58
CA ILE A 16 1.60 2.65 -13.27
C ILE A 16 2.55 3.29 -12.25
N PHE A 17 2.04 4.02 -11.26
CA PHE A 17 2.87 4.62 -10.22
C PHE A 17 3.63 3.56 -9.40
N MET A 18 2.99 2.43 -9.06
CA MET A 18 3.66 1.32 -8.36
C MET A 18 4.80 0.73 -9.18
N VAL A 19 4.62 0.57 -10.49
CA VAL A 19 5.68 0.08 -11.39
C VAL A 19 6.84 1.06 -11.47
N ILE A 20 6.57 2.38 -11.53
CA ILE A 20 7.63 3.41 -11.51
C ILE A 20 8.45 3.33 -10.22
N ASP A 21 7.79 3.17 -9.07
CA ASP A 21 8.45 2.98 -7.77
C ASP A 21 9.38 1.76 -7.76
N HIS A 22 8.86 0.61 -8.17
CA HIS A 22 9.60 -0.64 -8.17
C HIS A 22 10.72 -0.62 -9.21
N PHE A 23 10.55 0.08 -10.33
CA PHE A 23 11.64 0.30 -11.28
C PHE A 23 12.79 1.09 -10.64
N GLY A 24 12.47 2.16 -9.89
CA GLY A 24 13.47 2.91 -9.13
C GLY A 24 14.20 2.06 -8.09
N GLN A 25 13.46 1.30 -7.28
CA GLN A 25 14.03 0.45 -6.22
C GLN A 25 14.82 -0.74 -6.78
N VAL A 26 14.23 -1.51 -7.69
CA VAL A 26 14.76 -2.81 -8.12
C VAL A 26 15.82 -2.62 -9.21
N VAL A 27 15.54 -1.79 -10.22
CA VAL A 27 16.45 -1.63 -11.37
C VAL A 27 17.54 -0.61 -11.06
N LEU A 28 17.16 0.61 -10.70
CA LEU A 28 18.14 1.70 -10.54
C LEU A 28 18.96 1.55 -9.24
N LYS A 29 18.30 1.33 -8.11
CA LYS A 29 19.01 1.23 -6.81
C LYS A 29 19.64 -0.14 -6.59
N ASN A 30 18.83 -1.19 -6.50
CA ASN A 30 19.33 -2.53 -6.23
C ASN A 30 20.17 -3.07 -7.40
N GLY A 31 19.74 -2.86 -8.65
CA GLY A 31 20.44 -3.36 -9.83
C GLY A 31 21.73 -2.61 -10.18
N ILE A 32 21.72 -1.26 -10.16
CA ILE A 32 22.86 -0.45 -10.61
C ILE A 32 23.65 0.07 -9.41
N ILE A 33 23.05 0.90 -8.55
CA ILE A 33 23.77 1.62 -7.49
C ILE A 33 24.47 0.69 -6.50
N LEU A 34 23.81 -0.37 -6.04
CA LEU A 34 24.37 -1.27 -5.02
C LEU A 34 25.32 -2.34 -5.59
N ASN A 35 25.28 -2.61 -6.90
CA ASN A 35 26.04 -3.70 -7.52
C ASN A 35 27.16 -3.24 -8.46
N ALA A 36 27.15 -1.97 -8.90
CA ALA A 36 28.22 -1.42 -9.71
C ALA A 36 29.38 -0.91 -8.83
N PRO A 37 30.65 -1.16 -9.20
CA PRO A 37 31.79 -0.62 -8.46
C PRO A 37 31.81 0.92 -8.57
N TYR A 38 32.10 1.60 -7.45
CA TYR A 38 32.10 3.06 -7.37
C TYR A 38 33.01 3.73 -8.42
N SER A 39 34.06 3.05 -8.87
CA SER A 39 34.96 3.50 -9.93
C SER A 39 34.32 3.61 -11.33
N MET A 40 33.11 3.07 -11.54
CA MET A 40 32.37 3.20 -12.80
C MET A 40 31.60 4.52 -12.94
N PHE A 41 31.41 5.27 -11.85
CA PHE A 41 30.65 6.52 -11.86
C PHE A 41 31.50 7.69 -11.38
N THR A 42 31.26 8.87 -11.94
CA THR A 42 31.67 10.11 -11.30
C THR A 42 30.70 10.46 -10.17
N ASP A 43 31.13 11.28 -9.21
CA ASP A 43 30.27 11.72 -8.11
C ASP A 43 28.99 12.42 -8.65
N GLU A 44 29.11 13.24 -9.70
CA GLU A 44 27.95 13.89 -10.35
C GLU A 44 26.97 12.88 -10.97
N GLN A 45 27.46 11.80 -11.59
CA GLN A 45 26.61 10.76 -12.18
C GLN A 45 25.87 9.96 -11.09
N PHE A 46 26.56 9.68 -9.98
CA PHE A 46 25.98 8.99 -8.84
C PHE A 46 24.86 9.82 -8.20
N ASP A 47 25.09 11.12 -8.01
CA ASP A 47 24.10 12.05 -7.47
C ASP A 47 22.87 12.16 -8.38
N MET A 48 23.08 12.26 -9.70
CA MET A 48 21.98 12.29 -10.68
C MET A 48 21.14 11.00 -10.63
N LEU A 49 21.78 9.84 -10.52
CA LEU A 49 21.11 8.54 -10.44
C LEU A 49 20.32 8.39 -9.13
N MET A 50 20.89 8.80 -8.00
CA MET A 50 20.18 8.84 -6.71
C MET A 50 18.99 9.79 -6.74
N SER A 51 19.13 10.96 -7.38
CA SER A 51 18.01 11.87 -7.58
C SER A 51 16.90 11.24 -8.43
N ALA A 52 17.24 10.50 -9.49
CA ALA A 52 16.26 9.80 -10.31
C ALA A 52 15.50 8.73 -9.51
N VAL A 53 16.19 7.95 -8.69
CA VAL A 53 15.57 6.97 -7.76
C VAL A 53 14.58 7.66 -6.82
N ASN A 54 14.97 8.78 -6.22
CA ASN A 54 14.10 9.52 -5.31
C ASN A 54 12.83 10.04 -6.00
N ILE A 55 12.96 10.54 -7.24
CA ILE A 55 11.80 10.98 -8.03
C ILE A 55 10.85 9.81 -8.32
N CYS A 56 11.39 8.65 -8.72
CA CYS A 56 10.59 7.44 -8.90
C CYS A 56 9.81 7.07 -7.64
N HIS A 57 10.46 7.11 -6.47
CA HIS A 57 9.80 6.83 -5.19
C HIS A 57 8.71 7.84 -4.85
N ILE A 58 8.95 9.14 -5.04
CA ILE A 58 7.95 10.18 -4.76
C ILE A 58 6.69 9.96 -5.60
N LEU A 59 6.85 9.70 -6.90
CA LEU A 59 5.73 9.37 -7.79
C LEU A 59 5.03 8.07 -7.36
N GLY A 60 5.84 7.10 -6.94
CA GLY A 60 5.41 5.82 -6.39
C GLY A 60 4.47 5.92 -5.19
N ARG A 61 4.76 6.81 -4.25
CA ARG A 61 3.98 6.99 -3.01
C ARG A 61 2.52 7.34 -3.25
N ILE A 62 2.19 7.92 -4.41
CA ILE A 62 0.80 8.23 -4.81
C ILE A 62 -0.02 6.95 -4.99
N SER A 63 0.61 5.84 -5.36
CA SER A 63 -0.06 4.57 -5.62
C SER A 63 -0.77 4.02 -4.38
N PHE A 64 -0.11 4.09 -3.23
CA PHE A 64 -0.61 3.44 -2.01
C PHE A 64 -1.93 4.03 -1.49
N PRO A 65 -2.08 5.36 -1.32
CA PRO A 65 -3.37 5.96 -0.95
C PRO A 65 -4.50 5.63 -1.93
N ILE A 66 -4.18 5.53 -3.23
CA ILE A 66 -5.16 5.15 -4.24
C ILE A 66 -5.62 3.70 -4.02
N PHE A 67 -4.71 2.76 -3.72
CA PHE A 67 -5.09 1.39 -3.40
C PHE A 67 -5.91 1.30 -2.11
N CYS A 68 -5.55 2.06 -1.06
CA CYS A 68 -6.35 2.13 0.17
C CYS A 68 -7.78 2.63 -0.10
N PHE A 69 -7.92 3.68 -0.93
CA PHE A 69 -9.22 4.21 -1.33
C PHE A 69 -10.02 3.17 -2.14
N LEU A 70 -9.41 2.56 -3.15
CA LEU A 70 -10.06 1.54 -3.99
C LEU A 70 -10.47 0.30 -3.18
N LEU A 71 -9.71 -0.06 -2.14
CA LEU A 71 -10.05 -1.16 -1.24
C LEU A 71 -11.28 -0.83 -0.39
N ALA A 72 -11.33 0.37 0.19
CA ALA A 72 -12.50 0.83 0.95
C ALA A 72 -13.75 0.94 0.06
N GLU A 73 -13.64 1.50 -1.15
CA GLU A 73 -14.74 1.52 -2.12
C GLU A 73 -15.15 0.11 -2.55
N GLY A 74 -14.18 -0.78 -2.79
CA GLY A 74 -14.41 -2.17 -3.13
C GLY A 74 -15.18 -2.93 -2.04
N PHE A 75 -14.91 -2.62 -0.76
CA PHE A 75 -15.63 -3.18 0.37
C PHE A 75 -17.14 -2.91 0.30
N PHE A 76 -17.56 -1.69 -0.04
CA PHE A 76 -18.98 -1.33 -0.14
C PHE A 76 -19.69 -1.93 -1.37
N HIS A 77 -18.97 -2.21 -2.45
CA HIS A 77 -19.55 -2.69 -3.70
C HIS A 77 -19.49 -4.22 -3.85
N THR A 78 -18.72 -4.93 -3.01
CA THR A 78 -18.54 -6.38 -3.15
C THR A 78 -19.72 -7.15 -2.55
N HIS A 79 -20.18 -8.18 -3.27
CA HIS A 79 -21.24 -9.05 -2.76
C HIS A 79 -20.70 -10.08 -1.74
N SER A 80 -19.43 -10.49 -1.88
CA SER A 80 -18.85 -11.56 -1.05
C SER A 80 -17.53 -11.14 -0.41
N LEU A 81 -17.62 -10.58 0.79
CA LEU A 81 -16.44 -10.14 1.58
C LEU A 81 -15.46 -11.28 1.86
N LYS A 82 -15.96 -12.49 2.17
CA LYS A 82 -15.10 -13.66 2.43
C LYS A 82 -14.23 -14.01 1.22
N LYS A 83 -14.81 -14.02 0.02
CA LYS A 83 -14.05 -14.28 -1.21
C LYS A 83 -13.04 -13.17 -1.46
N TYR A 84 -13.41 -11.92 -1.19
CA TYR A 84 -12.53 -10.77 -1.39
C TYR A 84 -11.29 -10.83 -0.48
N ILE A 85 -11.48 -11.08 0.83
CA ILE A 85 -10.37 -11.27 1.78
C ILE A 85 -9.50 -12.46 1.36
N LEU A 86 -10.12 -13.59 1.03
CA LEU A 86 -9.38 -14.80 0.65
C LEU A 86 -8.56 -14.59 -0.63
N SER A 87 -9.13 -13.96 -1.66
CA SER A 87 -8.41 -13.69 -2.90
C SER A 87 -7.21 -12.77 -2.68
N LEU A 88 -7.38 -11.75 -1.83
CA LEU A 88 -6.32 -10.79 -1.54
C LEU A 88 -5.22 -11.43 -0.70
N GLY A 89 -5.59 -12.24 0.30
CA GLY A 89 -4.65 -13.01 1.11
C GLY A 89 -3.86 -14.03 0.31
N ILE A 90 -4.53 -14.82 -0.55
CA ILE A 90 -3.84 -15.75 -1.46
C ILE A 90 -2.85 -15.01 -2.36
N PHE A 91 -3.26 -13.88 -2.92
CA PHE A 91 -2.36 -13.10 -3.77
C PHE A 91 -1.16 -12.55 -2.99
N ALA A 92 -1.35 -12.10 -1.75
CA ALA A 92 -0.27 -11.69 -0.86
C ALA A 92 0.76 -12.81 -0.67
N PHE A 93 0.32 -14.02 -0.30
CA PHE A 93 1.19 -15.18 -0.12
C PHE A 93 1.95 -15.57 -1.40
N ILE A 94 1.29 -15.55 -2.56
CA ILE A 94 1.94 -15.89 -3.83
C ILE A 94 2.99 -14.84 -4.21
N SER A 95 2.72 -13.57 -3.91
CA SER A 95 3.60 -12.47 -4.28
C SER A 95 4.79 -12.27 -3.34
N GLU A 96 4.75 -12.81 -2.12
CA GLU A 96 5.75 -12.58 -1.08
C GLU A 96 7.17 -13.00 -1.51
N PRO A 97 7.39 -14.22 -2.05
CA PRO A 97 8.75 -14.63 -2.43
C PRO A 97 9.33 -13.79 -3.57
N ILE A 98 8.47 -13.27 -4.45
CA ILE A 98 8.86 -12.38 -5.55
C ILE A 98 9.23 -11.00 -5.01
N TYR A 99 8.45 -10.50 -4.04
CA TYR A 99 8.70 -9.23 -3.36
C TYR A 99 10.04 -9.28 -2.60
N ASP A 100 10.27 -10.33 -1.82
CA ASP A 100 11.51 -10.52 -1.07
C ASP A 100 12.72 -10.56 -2.00
N LEU A 101 12.63 -11.32 -3.09
CA LEU A 101 13.70 -11.43 -4.08
C LEU A 101 14.02 -10.08 -4.71
N ALA A 102 13.00 -9.29 -5.03
CA ALA A 102 13.18 -7.98 -5.66
C ALA A 102 13.80 -6.95 -4.71
N ASN A 103 13.45 -6.99 -3.43
CA ASN A 103 13.88 -5.96 -2.47
C ASN A 103 15.19 -6.31 -1.75
N THR A 104 15.38 -7.58 -1.37
CA THR A 104 16.52 -8.04 -0.56
C THR A 104 17.47 -8.99 -1.30
N GLY A 105 17.09 -9.46 -2.49
CA GLY A 105 17.87 -10.45 -3.24
C GLY A 105 17.76 -11.89 -2.71
N ASN A 106 17.01 -12.11 -1.63
CA ASN A 106 16.73 -13.44 -1.07
C ASN A 106 15.28 -13.83 -1.31
N LEU A 107 15.01 -15.12 -1.51
CA LEU A 107 13.64 -15.63 -1.74
C LEU A 107 12.75 -15.61 -0.48
N PHE A 108 13.35 -15.51 0.70
CA PHE A 108 12.66 -15.47 1.98
C PHE A 108 13.33 -14.46 2.88
N SER A 109 12.64 -13.36 3.15
CA SER A 109 13.04 -12.33 4.10
C SER A 109 11.89 -12.02 5.05
N LEU A 110 12.22 -11.79 6.32
CA LEU A 110 11.26 -11.31 7.33
C LEU A 110 11.45 -9.83 7.64
N GLU A 111 12.32 -9.14 6.89
CA GLU A 111 12.62 -7.73 7.14
C GLU A 111 11.43 -6.83 6.82
N GLN A 112 10.77 -7.07 5.70
CA GLN A 112 9.63 -6.29 5.23
C GLN A 112 8.69 -7.19 4.44
N GLN A 113 7.40 -7.08 4.67
CA GLN A 113 6.40 -7.92 4.00
C GLN A 113 5.58 -7.12 3.00
N ASN A 114 5.06 -7.78 1.96
CA ASN A 114 4.37 -7.11 0.86
C ASN A 114 3.15 -6.29 1.33
N VAL A 115 2.93 -5.14 0.69
CA VAL A 115 1.79 -4.24 0.88
C VAL A 115 0.42 -4.94 0.80
N LEU A 116 0.30 -6.02 0.03
CA LEU A 116 -0.92 -6.82 -0.08
C LEU A 116 -1.37 -7.43 1.25
N PHE A 117 -0.42 -7.77 2.14
CA PHE A 117 -0.75 -8.19 3.51
C PHE A 117 -1.38 -7.04 4.30
N THR A 118 -0.89 -5.81 4.13
CA THR A 118 -1.49 -4.62 4.77
C THR A 118 -2.92 -4.41 4.29
N LEU A 119 -3.14 -4.51 2.97
CA LEU A 119 -4.46 -4.35 2.36
C LEU A 119 -5.43 -5.45 2.85
N SER A 120 -4.95 -6.71 2.94
CA SER A 120 -5.73 -7.84 3.47
C SER A 120 -6.13 -7.61 4.93
N LEU A 121 -5.18 -7.20 5.77
CA LEU A 121 -5.43 -6.87 7.17
C LEU A 121 -6.41 -5.70 7.32
N GLY A 122 -6.25 -4.66 6.50
CA GLY A 122 -7.17 -3.53 6.44
C GLY A 122 -8.61 -3.98 6.13
N LEU A 123 -8.79 -4.92 5.19
CA LEU A 123 -10.10 -5.46 4.86
C LEU A 123 -10.74 -6.27 6.01
N ILE A 124 -9.93 -6.99 6.80
CA ILE A 124 -10.36 -7.67 8.03
C ILE A 124 -10.79 -6.64 9.09
N VAL A 125 -10.03 -5.55 9.25
CA VAL A 125 -10.39 -4.42 10.14
C VAL A 125 -11.75 -3.85 9.73
N LEU A 126 -11.95 -3.51 8.46
CA LEU A 126 -13.23 -2.97 7.97
C LEU A 126 -14.39 -3.94 8.20
N THR A 127 -14.18 -5.23 7.95
CA THR A 127 -15.20 -6.27 8.17
C THR A 127 -15.61 -6.34 9.64
N THR A 128 -14.65 -6.21 10.55
CA THR A 128 -14.88 -6.24 11.99
C THR A 128 -15.67 -5.00 12.43
N ILE A 129 -15.24 -3.80 11.99
CA ILE A 129 -15.96 -2.55 12.27
C ILE A 129 -17.41 -2.62 11.78
N ASN A 130 -17.62 -3.12 10.55
CA ASN A 130 -18.95 -3.25 9.96
C ASN A 130 -19.84 -4.22 10.74
N LYS A 131 -19.28 -5.34 11.21
CA LYS A 131 -20.01 -6.35 12.00
C LYS A 131 -20.54 -5.80 13.32
N PHE A 132 -19.85 -4.84 13.92
CA PHE A 132 -20.23 -4.18 15.16
C PHE A 132 -20.94 -2.83 14.94
N ASN A 133 -21.60 -2.64 13.79
CA ASN A 133 -22.39 -1.46 13.46
C ASN A 133 -21.63 -0.13 13.66
N LYS A 134 -20.32 -0.10 13.35
CA LYS A 134 -19.47 1.10 13.50
C LYS A 134 -19.44 1.67 14.93
N ASN A 135 -19.59 0.83 15.97
CA ASN A 135 -19.41 1.28 17.36
C ASN A 135 -18.01 1.92 17.51
N VAL A 136 -17.97 3.16 18.00
CA VAL A 136 -16.74 3.98 18.06
C VAL A 136 -15.64 3.28 18.85
N VAL A 137 -15.96 2.71 20.02
CA VAL A 137 -14.97 2.07 20.90
C VAL A 137 -14.36 0.84 20.22
N ILE A 138 -15.20 -0.01 19.63
CA ILE A 138 -14.76 -1.21 18.92
C ILE A 138 -13.97 -0.82 17.67
N SER A 139 -14.37 0.25 17.00
CA SER A 139 -13.68 0.74 15.80
C SER A 139 -12.27 1.20 16.15
N CYS A 140 -12.12 2.08 17.14
CA CYS A 140 -10.81 2.53 17.62
C CYS A 140 -9.96 1.34 18.07
N ALA A 141 -10.51 0.42 18.88
CA ALA A 141 -9.77 -0.76 19.33
C ALA A 141 -9.30 -1.64 18.16
N THR A 142 -10.17 -1.91 17.18
CA THR A 142 -9.83 -2.73 16.01
C THR A 142 -8.76 -2.06 15.15
N ILE A 143 -8.83 -0.73 14.97
CA ILE A 143 -7.82 0.03 14.21
C ILE A 143 -6.47 -0.03 14.92
N VAL A 144 -6.43 0.20 16.24
CA VAL A 144 -5.20 0.16 17.03
C VAL A 144 -4.58 -1.25 16.99
N ILE A 145 -5.39 -2.29 17.17
CA ILE A 145 -4.93 -3.69 17.10
C ILE A 145 -4.40 -4.00 15.69
N GLY A 146 -5.14 -3.62 14.65
CA GLY A 146 -4.72 -3.83 13.26
C GLY A 146 -3.41 -3.09 12.92
N ALA A 147 -3.28 -1.84 13.36
CA ALA A 147 -2.07 -1.05 13.20
C ALA A 147 -0.87 -1.68 13.94
N TYR A 148 -1.10 -2.19 15.15
CA TYR A 148 -0.07 -2.88 15.93
C TYR A 148 0.37 -4.20 15.29
N ILE A 149 -0.57 -5.00 14.77
CA ILE A 149 -0.26 -6.22 14.01
C ILE A 149 0.56 -5.85 12.76
N SER A 150 0.13 -4.82 12.02
CA SER A 150 0.85 -4.35 10.82
C SER A 150 2.29 -3.94 11.14
N TYR A 151 2.49 -3.27 12.28
CA TYR A 151 3.81 -2.87 12.76
C TYR A 151 4.69 -4.07 13.15
N ILE A 152 4.18 -5.01 13.97
CA ILE A 152 4.96 -6.20 14.37
C ILE A 152 5.34 -7.08 13.17
N CYS A 153 4.44 -7.20 12.20
CA CYS A 153 4.69 -7.99 11.00
C CYS A 153 5.52 -7.25 9.95
N ASN A 154 6.00 -6.02 10.23
CA ASN A 154 6.76 -5.18 9.29
C ASN A 154 6.11 -5.10 7.90
N LEU A 155 4.79 -4.95 7.86
CA LEU A 155 4.08 -4.86 6.58
C LEU A 155 4.41 -3.52 5.91
N ASP A 156 4.58 -3.51 4.57
CA ASP A 156 5.03 -2.32 3.82
C ASP A 156 4.13 -1.09 3.99
N GLY A 157 2.84 -1.25 4.29
CA GLY A 157 1.94 -0.12 4.58
C GLY A 157 1.93 0.34 6.03
N TRP A 158 2.66 -0.33 6.93
CA TRP A 158 2.81 -0.03 8.36
C TRP A 158 1.47 0.30 9.05
N TYR A 159 1.47 1.12 10.10
CA TYR A 159 0.27 1.58 10.79
C TYR A 159 -0.54 2.61 9.97
N TYR A 160 0.13 3.40 9.13
CA TYR A 160 -0.51 4.46 8.33
C TYR A 160 -1.49 3.88 7.32
N GLY A 161 -1.18 2.73 6.72
CA GLY A 161 -2.07 2.02 5.81
C GLY A 161 -3.39 1.61 6.45
N ILE A 162 -3.32 1.05 7.66
CA ILE A 162 -4.51 0.64 8.41
C ILE A 162 -5.34 1.86 8.81
N ALA A 163 -4.70 2.93 9.27
CA ALA A 163 -5.38 4.19 9.59
C ALA A 163 -6.06 4.80 8.37
N LEU A 164 -5.37 4.88 7.23
CA LEU A 164 -5.87 5.49 6.00
C LEU A 164 -7.07 4.71 5.42
N ILE A 165 -6.99 3.38 5.37
CA ILE A 165 -8.11 2.51 4.96
C ILE A 165 -9.33 2.75 5.86
N SER A 166 -9.10 2.87 7.17
CA SER A 166 -10.16 3.09 8.15
C SER A 166 -10.81 4.47 8.01
N VAL A 167 -10.03 5.52 7.71
CA VAL A 167 -10.53 6.86 7.41
C VAL A 167 -11.43 6.84 6.18
N PHE A 168 -11.02 6.19 5.09
CA PHE A 168 -11.83 6.07 3.87
C PHE A 168 -13.15 5.34 4.10
N TYR A 169 -13.16 4.35 4.99
CA TYR A 169 -14.37 3.60 5.35
C TYR A 169 -15.31 4.35 6.30
N LEU A 170 -14.78 4.91 7.40
CA LEU A 170 -15.58 5.55 8.44
C LEU A 170 -16.26 6.83 7.92
N PHE A 171 -15.55 7.61 7.13
CA PHE A 171 -16.04 8.88 6.57
C PHE A 171 -16.56 8.74 5.14
N HIS A 172 -16.92 7.53 4.70
CA HIS A 172 -17.39 7.28 3.33
C HIS A 172 -18.50 8.26 2.91
N ASP A 173 -19.48 8.48 3.81
CA ASP A 173 -20.66 9.34 3.60
C ASP A 173 -20.37 10.85 3.77
N MET A 174 -19.20 11.22 4.30
CA MET A 174 -18.81 12.61 4.60
C MET A 174 -17.58 13.01 3.76
N PRO A 175 -17.77 13.42 2.49
CA PRO A 175 -16.66 13.60 1.55
C PRO A 175 -15.62 14.62 2.01
N VAL A 176 -16.04 15.75 2.60
CA VAL A 176 -15.12 16.77 3.11
C VAL A 176 -14.22 16.20 4.20
N LEU A 177 -14.83 15.58 5.22
CA LEU A 177 -14.11 15.01 6.36
C LEU A 177 -13.21 13.84 5.95
N LYS A 178 -13.64 13.03 4.98
CA LYS A 178 -12.85 11.95 4.39
C LYS A 178 -11.54 12.46 3.80
N TYR A 179 -11.60 13.49 2.96
CA TYR A 179 -10.42 14.02 2.31
C TYR A 179 -9.52 14.78 3.28
N THR A 180 -10.07 15.59 4.19
CA THR A 180 -9.27 16.30 5.18
C THR A 180 -8.59 15.34 6.16
N ALA A 181 -9.30 14.31 6.65
CA ALA A 181 -8.71 13.33 7.55
C ALA A 181 -7.65 12.48 6.84
N SER A 182 -7.82 12.17 5.55
CA SER A 182 -6.81 11.40 4.79
C SER A 182 -5.50 12.15 4.58
N ILE A 183 -5.52 13.49 4.61
CA ILE A 183 -4.31 14.32 4.53
C ILE A 183 -3.57 14.38 5.87
N LEU A 184 -4.28 14.13 6.99
CA LEU A 184 -3.74 14.19 8.35
C LEU A 184 -3.13 12.86 8.83
N VAL A 185 -3.40 11.76 8.12
CA VAL A 185 -2.81 10.43 8.37
C VAL A 185 -1.47 10.31 7.69
#